data_AF-A0A975EQM9-F1
#
_entry.id   AF-A0A975EQM9-F1
#
_cell.length_a   1.000
_cell.length_b   1.000
_cell.length_c   1.000
_cell.angle_alpha   90.00
_cell.angle_beta   90.00
_cell.angle_gamma   90.00
#
_symmetry.space_group_name_H-M   'P 1'
#
loop_
_entity.id
_entity.type
_entity.pdbx_description
1 polymer ?
#
loop_
_entity_poly.entity_id
_entity_poly.type
_entity_poly.pdbx_seq_one_letter_code
_entity_poly.pdbx_strand_id
1 'polypeptide(L)' 'MLQDKKSETDAEKQKAILTRLVKELSNSHPDLYYQSTTQIARLIRDLIDAGKTLNGEERKVMERLGHRDIEVLLSLH' A
#
# COMPACT_ATOMS: atom_id res chain seq x y z
N MET A 1 -11.70 -18.58 -14.27
CA MET A 1 -11.72 -19.29 -12.97
C MET A 1 -10.39 -19.28 -12.21
N LEU A 2 -9.25 -19.69 -12.79
CA LEU A 2 -7.94 -19.61 -12.09
C LEU A 2 -7.37 -18.18 -12.03
N GLN A 3 -7.60 -17.38 -13.07
CA GLN A 3 -7.16 -15.98 -13.11
C GLN A 3 -7.95 -15.10 -12.13
N ASP A 4 -9.26 -15.31 -12.01
CA ASP A 4 -10.13 -14.54 -11.10
C ASP A 4 -9.71 -14.73 -9.64
N LYS A 5 -9.50 -15.99 -9.22
CA LYS A 5 -9.01 -16.31 -7.87
C LYS A 5 -7.66 -15.66 -7.56
N LYS A 6 -6.76 -15.61 -8.54
CA LYS A 6 -5.44 -14.98 -8.36
C LYS A 6 -5.56 -13.46 -8.18
N SER A 7 -6.45 -12.82 -8.94
CA SER A 7 -6.68 -11.38 -8.84
C SER A 7 -7.30 -11.01 -7.48
N GLU A 8 -8.25 -11.79 -6.98
CA GLU A 8 -8.82 -11.61 -5.64
C GLU A 8 -7.75 -11.79 -4.56
N THR A 9 -6.91 -12.81 -4.69
CA THR A 9 -5.80 -13.07 -3.75
C THR A 9 -4.78 -11.93 -3.74
N ASP A 10 -4.44 -11.38 -4.91
CA ASP A 10 -3.50 -10.26 -5.02
C ASP A 10 -4.11 -8.98 -4.40
N ALA A 11 -5.40 -8.72 -4.59
CA ALA A 11 -6.09 -7.57 -4.00
C ALA A 11 -6.15 -7.64 -2.45
N GLU A 12 -6.44 -8.82 -1.89
CA GLU A 12 -6.42 -9.04 -0.45
C GLU A 12 -5.01 -8.84 0.13
N LYS A 13 -3.98 -9.36 -0.55
CA LYS A 13 -2.58 -9.14 -0.18
C LYS A 13 -2.21 -7.65 -0.22
N GLN A 14 -2.58 -6.93 -1.27
CA GLN A 14 -2.33 -5.49 -1.38
C GLN A 14 -2.96 -4.71 -0.23
N LYS A 15 -4.22 -5.00 0.10
CA LYS A 15 -4.93 -4.38 1.24
C LYS A 15 -4.22 -4.67 2.58
N ALA A 16 -3.82 -5.91 2.82
CA ALA A 16 -3.10 -6.29 4.03
C ALA A 16 -1.74 -5.55 4.15
N ILE A 17 -0.98 -5.49 3.05
CA ILE A 17 0.31 -4.78 3.00
C ILE A 17 0.11 -3.28 3.21
N LEU A 18 -0.86 -2.65 2.52
CA LEU A 18 -1.18 -1.23 2.69
C LEU A 18 -1.54 -0.91 4.15
N THR A 19 -2.37 -1.73 4.78
CA THR A 19 -2.77 -1.54 6.18
C THR A 19 -1.55 -1.58 7.12
N ARG A 20 -0.60 -2.51 6.87
CA ARG A 20 0.65 -2.59 7.62
C ARG A 20 1.52 -1.35 7.39
N LEU A 21 1.70 -0.90 6.15
CA LEU A 21 2.51 0.27 5.82
C LEU A 21 1.93 1.56 6.41
N VAL A 22 0.60 1.74 6.38
CA VAL A 22 -0.06 2.88 7.04
C VAL A 22 0.22 2.86 8.54
N LYS A 23 0.14 1.70 9.20
CA LYS A 23 0.45 1.58 10.63
C LYS A 23 1.91 1.91 10.94
N GLU A 24 2.85 1.46 10.10
CA GLU A 24 4.28 1.80 10.22
C GLU A 24 4.51 3.32 10.04
N LEU A 25 3.83 3.94 9.07
CA LEU A 25 3.86 5.39 8.89
C LEU A 25 3.27 6.13 10.10
N SER A 26 2.14 5.69 10.64
CA SER A 26 1.53 6.34 11.82
C SER A 26 2.43 6.31 13.05
N ASN A 27 3.26 5.26 13.19
CA ASN A 27 4.23 5.16 14.28
C ASN A 27 5.42 6.11 14.10
N SER A 28 5.78 6.45 12.86
CA SER A 28 6.95 7.29 12.53
C SER A 28 6.59 8.76 12.26
N HIS A 29 5.33 9.02 11.91
CA HIS A 29 4.78 10.32 11.56
C HIS A 29 3.51 10.56 12.38
N PRO A 30 3.61 11.13 13.60
CA PRO A 30 2.45 11.37 14.46
C PRO A 30 1.38 12.27 13.83
N ASP A 31 1.76 13.08 12.85
CA ASP A 31 0.90 13.97 12.10
C ASP A 31 0.19 13.30 10.90
N LEU A 32 0.49 12.03 10.60
CA LEU A 32 -0.05 11.31 9.44
C LEU A 32 -1.58 11.35 9.36
N TYR A 33 -2.25 11.29 10.52
CA TYR A 33 -3.72 11.32 10.60
C TYR A 33 -4.33 12.62 10.06
N TYR A 34 -3.56 13.71 10.06
CA TYR A 34 -4.00 15.02 9.56
C TYR A 34 -3.58 15.27 8.10
N GLN A 35 -2.83 14.34 7.50
CA GLN A 35 -2.37 14.45 6.12
C GLN A 35 -3.47 14.04 5.15
N SER A 36 -3.44 14.60 3.94
CA SER A 36 -4.36 14.20 2.88
C SER A 36 -4.07 12.78 2.41
N THR A 37 -5.09 12.06 1.93
CA THR A 37 -4.92 10.72 1.36
C THR A 37 -3.87 10.71 0.24
N THR A 38 -3.81 11.75 -0.58
CA THR A 38 -2.79 11.94 -1.63
C THR A 38 -1.37 11.96 -1.05
N GLN A 39 -1.16 12.64 0.08
CA GLN A 39 0.13 12.73 0.76
C GLN A 39 0.51 11.41 1.43
N ILE A 40 -0.44 10.73 2.06
CA ILE A 40 -0.24 9.39 2.63
C ILE A 40 0.12 8.39 1.51
N ALA A 41 -0.58 8.42 0.38
CA ALA A 41 -0.29 7.57 -0.78
C ALA A 41 1.12 7.81 -1.33
N ARG A 42 1.59 9.06 -1.35
CA ARG A 42 2.96 9.40 -1.73
C ARG A 42 3.98 8.80 -0.77
N LEU A 43 3.80 8.96 0.54
CA LEU A 43 4.70 8.39 1.56
C LEU A 43 4.78 6.86 1.48
N ILE A 44 3.64 6.20 1.23
CA ILE A 44 3.59 4.75 1.02
C ILE A 44 4.35 4.36 -0.24
N ARG A 45 4.19 5.11 -1.33
CA ARG A 45 4.93 4.86 -2.57
C ARG A 45 6.44 4.97 -2.36
N ASP A 46 6.88 6.01 -1.65
CA ASP A 46 8.29 6.20 -1.32
C ASP A 46 8.84 5.04 -0.47
N LEU A 47 8.04 4.48 0.47
CA LEU A 47 8.42 3.29 1.23
C LEU A 47 8.54 2.03 0.37
N ILE A 48 7.61 1.82 -0.56
CA ILE A 48 7.63 0.69 -1.49
C ILE A 48 8.88 0.77 -2.38
N ASP A 49 9.17 1.95 -2.93
CA ASP A 49 10.32 2.19 -3.82
C ASP A 49 11.66 2.11 -3.07
N ALA A 50 11.73 2.59 -1.82
CA ALA A 50 12.90 2.40 -0.95
C ALA A 50 13.12 0.93 -0.59
N GLY A 51 12.05 0.14 -0.55
CA GLY A 51 12.11 -1.31 -0.63
C GLY A 51 12.67 -2.02 0.60
N LYS A 52 12.80 -1.32 1.74
CA LYS A 52 13.32 -1.86 3.00
C LYS A 52 12.27 -2.57 3.86
N THR A 53 10.98 -2.27 3.64
CA THR A 53 9.86 -2.75 4.49
C THR A 53 9.06 -3.91 3.87
N LEU A 54 9.37 -4.27 2.62
CA LEU A 54 8.71 -5.32 1.86
C LEU A 54 9.67 -6.46 1.51
N ASN A 55 9.20 -7.70 1.65
CA ASN A 55 9.91 -8.85 1.09
C ASN A 55 9.74 -8.92 -0.44
N GLY A 56 10.45 -9.85 -1.09
CA GLY A 56 10.47 -9.94 -2.57
C GLY A 56 9.12 -10.30 -3.21
N GLU A 57 8.23 -11.01 -2.50
CA GLU A 57 6.88 -11.31 -3.00
C GLU A 57 5.95 -10.10 -2.82
N GLU A 58 5.96 -9.49 -1.63
CA GLU A 58 5.18 -8.29 -1.33
C GLU A 58 5.53 -7.15 -2.28
N ARG A 59 6.83 -6.96 -2.56
CA ARG A 59 7.28 -5.95 -3.51
C ARG A 59 6.69 -6.17 -4.90
N LYS A 60 6.72 -7.39 -5.44
CA LYS A 60 6.14 -7.70 -6.76
C LYS A 60 4.64 -7.46 -6.83
N VAL A 61 3.92 -7.68 -5.72
CA VAL A 61 2.48 -7.44 -5.63
C VAL A 61 2.17 -5.94 -5.57
N MET A 62 2.99 -5.17 -4.84
CA MET A 62 2.82 -3.73 -4.64
C MET A 62 3.36 -2.87 -5.78
N GLU A 63 4.39 -3.31 -6.51
CA GLU A 63 4.96 -2.59 -7.68
C GLU A 63 3.94 -2.37 -8.79
N ARG A 64 2.91 -3.22 -8.86
CA ARG A 64 1.81 -3.09 -9.82
C ARG A 64 0.86 -1.93 -9.50
N LEU A 65 0.88 -1.41 -8.28
CA LEU A 65 0.05 -0.29 -7.87
C LEU A 65 0.76 1.02 -8.16
N GLY A 66 0.15 1.83 -9.00
CA GLY A 66 0.51 3.24 -9.17
C GLY A 66 0.11 4.06 -7.95
N HIS A 67 0.65 5.28 -7.86
CA HIS A 67 0.28 6.24 -6.82
C HIS A 67 -1.24 6.43 -6.72
N ARG A 68 -1.92 6.54 -7.87
CA ARG A 68 -3.38 6.71 -7.93
C ARG A 68 -4.14 5.49 -7.41
N ASP A 69 -3.65 4.28 -7.66
CA ASP A 69 -4.28 3.05 -7.17
C ASP A 69 -4.19 2.98 -5.64
N ILE A 70 -3.02 3.33 -5.08
CA ILE A 70 -2.81 3.43 -3.64
C ILE A 70 -3.76 4.45 -3.04
N GLU A 71 -3.86 5.64 -3.64
CA GLU A 71 -4.78 6.70 -3.18
C GLU A 71 -6.23 6.22 -3.16
N VAL A 72 -6.71 5.57 -4.23
CA VAL A 72 -8.06 5.00 -4.30
C VAL A 72 -8.28 3.94 -3.21
N LEU A 73 -7.33 3.02 -3.04
CA LEU A 73 -7.45 1.95 -2.03
C LEU A 73 -7.52 2.51 -0.60
N LEU A 74 -6.79 3.59 -0.33
CA LEU A 74 -6.84 4.30 0.95
C LEU A 74 -8.16 5.06 1.15
N SER A 75 -8.77 5.60 0.09
CA SER A 75 -10.06 6.31 0.18
C SER A 75 -11.27 5.38 0.32
N LEU A 76 -11.12 4.10 0.00
CA LEU A 76 -12.18 3.09 0.10
C LEU A 76 -12.25 2.42 1.48
N HIS A 77 -11.37 2.80 2.42
CA HIS A 77 -11.28 2.28 3.78
C HIS A 77 -11.52 3.38 4.81
#